data_AF-A0A1F8QYC0-F1
#
_entry.id   AF-A0A1F8QYC0-F1
#
_cell.length_a   1.000
_cell.length_b   1.000
_cell.length_c   1.000
_cell.angle_alpha   90.00
_cell.angle_beta   90.00
_cell.angle_gamma   90.00
#
_symmetry.space_group_name_H-M   'P 1'
#
loop_
_entity.id
_entity.type
_entity.pdbx_description
1 polymer ?
#
loop_
_entity_poly.entity_id
_entity_poly.type
_entity_poly.pdbx_seq_one_letter_code
_entity_poly.pdbx_strand_id
1 'polypeptide(L)'
;MTFREALVLAYREEPCRVLPNAAWKTLREVDRFETSFEIENGVVVRFEMGDEEGLHVYWHRDRHPPNIPENRVGHLSFVLIHQEYLQAFPVERFEAQKPYFRLIHRNGPSNVKELPSGFRMVNVNTITEADAVAQMIRDCYDDLNLSGESVQKWATYPVFDRDSWI
;
A
#
# COMPACT_ATOMS: atom_id res chain seq x y z
N MET A 1 -17.63 16.12 -1.75
CA MET A 1 -16.72 15.01 -1.47
C MET A 1 -15.48 15.21 -2.32
N THR A 2 -14.29 15.15 -1.73
CA THR A 2 -13.00 15.22 -2.44
C THR A 2 -12.49 13.82 -2.80
N PHE A 3 -11.51 13.73 -3.70
CA PHE A 3 -10.84 12.45 -4.01
C PHE A 3 -10.26 11.80 -2.73
N ARG A 4 -9.65 12.60 -1.85
CA ARG A 4 -9.10 12.15 -0.57
C ARG A 4 -10.18 11.54 0.33
N GLU A 5 -11.31 12.22 0.48
CA GLU A 5 -12.44 11.73 1.29
C GLU A 5 -13.03 10.44 0.70
N ALA A 6 -13.27 10.43 -0.61
CA ALA A 6 -13.78 9.27 -1.33
C ALA A 6 -12.86 8.06 -1.18
N LEU A 7 -11.55 8.24 -1.39
CA LEU A 7 -10.54 7.20 -1.26
C LEU A 7 -10.53 6.59 0.14
N VAL A 8 -10.60 7.44 1.18
CA VAL A 8 -10.65 6.97 2.58
C VAL A 8 -11.90 6.15 2.84
N LEU A 9 -13.06 6.57 2.32
CA LEU A 9 -14.32 5.81 2.49
C LEU A 9 -14.22 4.43 1.85
N ALA A 10 -13.84 4.34 0.57
CA ALA A 10 -13.73 3.07 -0.13
C ALA A 10 -12.64 2.17 0.47
N TYR A 11 -11.49 2.75 0.84
CA TYR A 11 -10.38 2.01 1.45
C TYR A 11 -10.77 1.38 2.78
N ARG A 12 -11.65 2.01 3.57
CA ARG A 12 -12.13 1.42 4.84
C ARG A 12 -13.01 0.19 4.62
N GLU A 13 -13.74 0.13 3.51
CA GLU A 13 -14.56 -1.03 3.14
C GLU A 13 -13.68 -2.19 2.65
N GLU A 14 -12.77 -1.92 1.71
CA GLU A 14 -12.00 -2.95 0.99
C GLU A 14 -10.50 -2.56 0.85
N PRO A 15 -9.75 -2.49 1.95
CA PRO A 15 -8.41 -1.87 1.97
C PRO A 15 -7.40 -2.58 1.06
N CYS A 16 -7.48 -3.90 0.96
CA CYS A 16 -6.57 -4.70 0.15
C CYS A 16 -6.85 -4.62 -1.36
N ARG A 17 -8.07 -4.19 -1.73
CA ARG A 17 -8.50 -4.12 -3.12
C ARG A 17 -8.39 -2.70 -3.68
N VAL A 18 -8.63 -1.69 -2.84
CA VAL A 18 -8.62 -0.27 -3.27
C VAL A 18 -7.20 0.25 -3.49
N LEU A 19 -6.27 -0.08 -2.58
CA LEU A 19 -4.88 0.37 -2.70
C LEU A 19 -3.89 -0.77 -2.43
N PRO A 20 -2.81 -0.86 -3.22
CA PRO A 20 -1.73 -1.82 -3.01
C PRO A 20 -0.84 -1.46 -1.82
N ASN A 21 -0.92 -0.22 -1.33
CA ASN A 21 -0.17 0.27 -0.19
C ASN A 21 -1.11 0.84 0.89
N ALA A 22 -0.55 1.27 2.02
CA ALA A 22 -1.32 1.93 3.07
C ALA A 22 -1.83 3.30 2.59
N ALA A 23 -3.10 3.60 2.86
CA ALA A 23 -3.77 4.82 2.36
C ALA A 23 -2.99 6.13 2.61
N TRP A 24 -2.33 6.27 3.76
CA TRP A 24 -1.56 7.47 4.07
C TRP A 24 -0.40 7.72 3.10
N LYS A 25 0.19 6.68 2.50
CA LYS A 25 1.25 6.82 1.50
C LYS A 25 0.68 7.46 0.23
N THR A 26 -0.41 6.90 -0.29
CA THR A 26 -1.11 7.47 -1.45
C THR A 26 -1.59 8.89 -1.18
N LEU A 27 -2.24 9.13 -0.03
CA LEU A 27 -2.74 10.45 0.33
C LEU A 27 -1.64 11.52 0.40
N ARG A 28 -0.39 11.19 0.73
CA ARG A 28 0.71 12.16 0.73
C ARG A 28 1.11 12.61 -0.67
N GLU A 29 0.85 11.78 -1.68
CA GLU A 29 1.27 12.03 -3.06
C GLU A 29 0.11 12.50 -3.96
N VAL A 30 -1.14 12.47 -3.48
CA VAL A 30 -2.35 12.82 -4.27
C VAL A 30 -2.22 14.13 -5.05
N ASP A 31 -1.62 15.17 -4.46
CA ASP A 31 -1.52 16.49 -5.11
C ASP A 31 -0.44 16.56 -6.21
N ARG A 32 0.33 15.47 -6.39
CA ARG A 32 1.37 15.35 -7.43
C ARG A 32 0.85 14.70 -8.71
N PHE A 33 -0.38 14.20 -8.69
CA PHE A 33 -0.98 13.42 -9.77
C PHE A 33 -2.32 14.00 -10.20
N GLU A 34 -2.71 13.69 -11.43
CA GLU A 34 -4.09 13.85 -11.85
C GLU A 34 -4.96 12.81 -11.15
N THR A 35 -6.12 13.24 -10.67
CA THR A 35 -7.03 12.39 -9.91
C THR A 35 -8.44 12.50 -10.45
N SER A 36 -9.13 11.36 -10.56
CA SER A 36 -10.55 11.32 -10.87
C SER A 36 -11.25 10.24 -10.07
N PHE A 37 -12.52 10.46 -9.75
CA PHE A 37 -13.36 9.49 -9.07
C PHE A 37 -14.81 9.66 -9.50
N GLU A 38 -15.59 8.58 -9.39
CA GLU A 38 -17.00 8.57 -9.73
C GLU A 38 -17.85 8.09 -8.55
N ILE A 39 -19.03 8.70 -8.42
CA ILE A 39 -20.03 8.35 -7.43
C ILE A 39 -21.32 7.99 -8.14
N GLU A 40 -21.88 6.84 -7.81
CA GLU A 40 -23.20 6.39 -8.25
C GLU A 40 -24.05 6.09 -7.03
N ASN A 41 -25.28 6.63 -7.00
CA ASN A 41 -26.23 6.43 -5.90
C ASN A 41 -25.63 6.72 -4.50
N GLY A 42 -24.73 7.71 -4.41
CA GLY A 42 -24.06 8.10 -3.16
C GLY A 42 -22.89 7.21 -2.75
N VAL A 43 -22.52 6.22 -3.56
CA VAL A 43 -21.40 5.29 -3.31
C VAL A 43 -20.28 5.55 -4.30
N VAL A 44 -19.03 5.52 -3.81
CA VAL A 44 -17.87 5.64 -4.71
C VAL A 44 -17.69 4.34 -5.50
N VAL A 45 -17.66 4.46 -6.82
CA VAL A 45 -17.58 3.31 -7.74
C VAL A 45 -16.26 3.21 -8.50
N ARG A 46 -15.54 4.32 -8.68
CA ARG A 46 -14.27 4.34 -9.44
C ARG A 46 -13.26 5.30 -8.84
N PHE A 47 -11.98 4.93 -8.89
CA PHE A 47 -10.83 5.82 -8.72
C PHE A 47 -9.85 5.66 -9.86
N GLU A 48 -9.22 6.77 -10.22
CA GLU A 48 -8.01 6.81 -11.03
C GLU A 48 -7.07 7.87 -10.48
N MET A 49 -5.79 7.54 -10.36
CA MET A 49 -4.71 8.48 -10.04
C MET A 49 -3.51 8.15 -10.92
N GLY A 50 -2.97 9.14 -11.60
CA GLY A 50 -1.81 8.97 -12.46
C GLY A 50 -1.32 10.27 -13.07
N ASP A 51 -0.42 10.13 -14.02
CA ASP A 51 0.09 11.21 -14.86
C ASP A 51 0.21 10.71 -16.31
N GLU A 52 1.01 11.39 -17.13
CA GLU A 52 1.23 11.04 -18.54
C GLU A 52 1.98 9.71 -18.70
N GLU A 53 2.84 9.35 -17.76
CA GLU A 53 3.74 8.19 -17.85
C GLU A 53 3.28 7.00 -16.98
N GLY A 54 2.44 7.26 -15.99
CA GLY A 54 2.15 6.32 -14.91
C GLY A 54 0.67 6.21 -14.55
N LEU A 55 0.20 4.98 -14.36
CA LEU A 55 -1.05 4.68 -13.64
C LEU A 55 -0.70 4.20 -12.23
N HIS A 56 -0.98 5.03 -11.23
CA HIS A 56 -0.58 4.79 -9.83
C HIS A 56 -1.71 4.21 -8.97
N VAL A 57 -2.96 4.55 -9.27
CA VAL A 57 -4.15 3.94 -8.66
C VAL A 57 -5.19 3.71 -9.73
N TYR A 58 -5.73 2.51 -9.77
CA TYR A 58 -6.98 2.21 -10.44
C TYR A 58 -7.81 1.27 -9.58
N TRP A 59 -9.08 1.60 -9.40
CA TRP A 59 -10.03 0.73 -8.73
C TRP A 59 -11.43 0.95 -9.27
N HIS A 60 -12.18 -0.13 -9.42
CA HIS A 60 -13.60 -0.10 -9.73
C HIS A 60 -14.37 -1.06 -8.82
N ARG A 61 -15.49 -0.62 -8.25
CA ARG A 61 -16.32 -1.39 -7.30
C ARG A 61 -16.84 -2.70 -7.90
N ASP A 62 -17.27 -2.67 -9.16
CA ASP A 62 -17.74 -3.85 -9.89
C ASP A 62 -16.68 -4.55 -10.75
N ARG A 63 -15.39 -4.26 -10.52
CA ARG A 63 -14.27 -4.91 -11.24
C ARG A 63 -14.25 -4.68 -12.75
N HIS A 64 -14.87 -3.60 -13.23
CA HIS A 64 -14.64 -3.18 -14.60
C HIS A 64 -13.16 -2.82 -14.80
N PRO A 65 -12.55 -3.22 -15.93
CA PRO A 65 -11.18 -2.84 -16.24
C PRO A 65 -11.10 -1.34 -16.56
N PRO A 66 -9.90 -0.74 -16.45
CA PRO A 66 -9.69 0.64 -16.84
C PRO A 66 -9.98 0.82 -18.33
N ASN A 67 -10.79 1.82 -18.66
CA ASN A 67 -11.02 2.23 -20.05
C ASN A 67 -9.93 3.23 -20.47
N ILE A 68 -8.70 2.74 -20.59
CA ILE A 68 -7.56 3.56 -21.03
C ILE A 68 -7.42 3.39 -22.55
N PRO A 69 -7.42 4.49 -23.32
CA PRO A 69 -7.19 4.44 -24.76
C PRO A 69 -5.89 3.70 -25.12
N GLU A 70 -5.88 2.86 -26.15
CA GLU A 70 -4.71 2.06 -26.55
C GLU A 70 -3.45 2.90 -26.77
N ASN A 71 -3.61 4.10 -27.34
CA ASN A 71 -2.51 5.04 -27.51
C ASN A 71 -1.90 5.44 -26.17
N ARG A 72 -2.70 5.70 -25.12
CA ARG A 72 -2.20 6.00 -23.77
C ARG A 72 -1.55 4.77 -23.15
N VAL A 73 -2.16 3.58 -23.23
CA VAL A 73 -1.55 2.34 -22.73
C VAL A 73 -0.15 2.13 -23.31
N GLY A 74 0.05 2.48 -24.58
CA GLY A 74 1.34 2.34 -25.23
C GLY A 74 2.46 3.27 -24.76
N HIS A 75 2.14 4.34 -24.02
CA HIS A 75 3.11 5.30 -23.48
C HIS A 75 3.37 5.12 -21.97
N LEU A 76 2.59 4.28 -21.29
CA LEU A 76 2.79 4.05 -19.87
C LEU A 76 4.12 3.32 -19.63
N SER A 77 5.00 3.95 -18.87
CA SER A 77 6.25 3.37 -18.37
C SER A 77 6.04 2.68 -17.02
N PHE A 78 4.96 3.02 -16.30
CA PHE A 78 4.65 2.47 -14.99
C PHE A 78 3.16 2.18 -14.81
N VAL A 79 2.83 0.99 -14.29
CA VAL A 79 1.47 0.62 -13.90
C VAL A 79 1.49 -0.10 -12.57
N LEU A 80 0.72 0.42 -11.62
CA LEU A 80 0.46 -0.20 -10.33
C LEU A 80 -1.02 -0.56 -10.25
N ILE A 81 -1.31 -1.86 -10.37
CA ILE A 81 -2.69 -2.32 -10.51
C ILE A 81 -2.95 -3.65 -9.80
N HIS A 82 -4.21 -3.86 -9.41
CA HIS A 82 -4.66 -5.14 -8.85
C HIS A 82 -4.63 -6.25 -9.91
N GLN A 83 -4.30 -7.48 -9.49
CA GLN A 83 -4.11 -8.63 -10.40
C GLN A 83 -5.33 -8.91 -11.29
N GLU A 84 -6.53 -8.58 -10.81
CA GLU A 84 -7.79 -8.77 -11.53
C GLU A 84 -7.88 -7.95 -12.83
N TYR A 85 -7.07 -6.90 -12.96
CA TYR A 85 -7.07 -6.01 -14.11
C TYR A 85 -5.86 -6.22 -15.04
N LEU A 86 -4.97 -7.17 -14.76
CA LEU A 86 -3.74 -7.37 -15.55
C LEU A 86 -4.01 -7.64 -17.02
N GLN A 87 -5.13 -8.31 -17.34
CA GLN A 87 -5.52 -8.61 -18.73
C GLN A 87 -5.84 -7.35 -19.56
N ALA A 88 -6.08 -6.20 -18.92
CA ALA A 88 -6.30 -4.94 -19.61
C ALA A 88 -5.00 -4.27 -20.07
N PHE A 89 -3.83 -4.83 -19.73
CA PHE A 89 -2.53 -4.24 -20.04
C PHE A 89 -1.64 -5.23 -20.80
N PRO A 90 -0.83 -4.75 -21.76
CA PRO A 90 0.20 -5.53 -22.42
C PRO A 90 1.40 -5.72 -21.49
N VAL A 91 1.25 -6.58 -20.48
CA VAL A 91 2.22 -6.75 -19.37
C VAL A 91 3.63 -7.13 -19.85
N GLU A 92 3.74 -7.80 -20.98
CA GLU A 92 4.99 -8.18 -21.65
C GLU A 92 5.85 -6.99 -22.10
N ARG A 93 5.29 -5.78 -22.14
CA ARG A 93 6.02 -4.56 -22.50
C ARG A 93 6.77 -3.93 -21.33
N PHE A 94 6.45 -4.30 -20.09
CA PHE A 94 7.11 -3.76 -18.91
C PHE A 94 8.38 -4.56 -18.62
N GLU A 95 9.51 -3.87 -18.47
CA GLU A 95 10.82 -4.50 -18.20
C GLU A 95 10.83 -5.33 -16.90
N ALA A 96 10.03 -4.91 -15.92
CA ALA A 96 9.92 -5.55 -14.62
C ALA A 96 8.47 -5.71 -14.20
N GLN A 97 8.14 -6.91 -13.72
CA GLN A 97 6.85 -7.22 -13.09
C GLN A 97 7.13 -7.68 -11.66
N LYS A 98 6.65 -6.91 -10.68
CA LYS A 98 6.85 -7.21 -9.26
C LYS A 98 5.48 -7.42 -8.60
N PRO A 99 5.13 -8.65 -8.18
CA PRO A 99 3.91 -8.87 -7.42
C PRO A 99 4.08 -8.34 -6.00
N TYR A 100 3.00 -7.73 -5.49
CA TYR A 100 2.88 -7.36 -4.08
C TYR A 100 1.56 -7.92 -3.58
N PHE A 101 1.54 -8.34 -2.32
CA PHE A 101 0.32 -8.81 -1.67
C PHE A 101 0.02 -7.96 -0.45
N ARG A 102 -1.26 -7.95 -0.09
CA ARG A 102 -1.73 -7.34 1.14
C ARG A 102 -2.46 -8.37 1.97
N LEU A 103 -2.12 -8.39 3.25
CA LEU A 103 -2.84 -9.18 4.25
C LEU A 103 -3.77 -8.26 5.03
N ILE A 104 -4.96 -8.77 5.34
CA ILE A 104 -5.90 -8.16 6.28
C ILE A 104 -6.11 -9.13 7.44
N HIS A 105 -5.79 -8.67 8.65
CA HIS A 105 -6.15 -9.39 9.86
C HIS A 105 -7.54 -8.95 10.29
N ARG A 106 -8.49 -9.89 10.43
CA ARG A 106 -9.89 -9.58 10.80
C ARG A 106 -10.15 -9.66 12.32
N ASN A 107 -9.11 -9.41 13.13
CA ASN A 107 -9.18 -9.44 14.60
C ASN A 107 -9.82 -10.72 15.15
N GLY A 108 -9.56 -11.86 14.49
CA GLY A 108 -9.89 -13.18 15.04
C GLY A 108 -9.03 -13.49 16.27
N PRO A 109 -9.36 -14.55 17.02
CA PRO A 109 -8.52 -14.99 18.12
C PRO A 109 -7.10 -15.27 17.61
N SER A 110 -6.13 -14.49 18.08
CA SER A 110 -4.72 -14.75 17.82
C SER A 110 -4.35 -16.04 18.55
N ASN A 111 -4.03 -17.09 17.79
CA ASN A 111 -3.36 -18.27 18.34
C ASN A 111 -1.93 -17.85 18.69
N VAL A 112 -1.76 -17.18 19.84
CA VAL A 112 -0.45 -16.87 20.38
C VAL A 112 0.23 -18.21 20.64
N LYS A 113 1.17 -18.56 19.75
CA LYS A 113 1.99 -19.76 19.96
C LYS A 113 2.87 -19.50 21.18
N GLU A 114 2.99 -20.50 22.04
CA GLU A 114 3.97 -20.46 23.11
C GLU A 114 5.37 -20.28 22.50
N LEU A 115 6.11 -19.31 23.03
CA LEU A 115 7.48 -19.08 22.62
C LEU A 115 8.37 -20.22 23.17
N PRO A 116 9.42 -20.64 22.44
CA PRO A 116 10.39 -21.57 22.96
C PRO A 116 11.02 -21.07 24.27
N SER A 117 11.45 -22.01 25.12
CA SER A 117 12.14 -21.66 26.36
C SER A 117 13.35 -20.74 26.09
N GLY A 118 13.48 -19.68 26.88
CA GLY A 118 14.52 -18.65 26.71
C GLY A 118 14.11 -17.44 25.87
N PHE A 119 12.92 -17.45 25.25
CA PHE A 119 12.40 -16.32 24.48
C PHE A 119 11.20 -15.65 25.16
N ARG A 120 11.05 -14.34 24.92
CA ARG A 120 9.91 -13.55 25.39
C ARG A 120 9.63 -12.41 24.41
N MET A 121 8.37 -12.00 24.31
CA MET A 121 8.03 -10.72 23.66
C MET A 121 8.32 -9.58 24.63
N VAL A 122 8.96 -8.52 24.15
CA VAL A 122 9.20 -7.28 24.90
C VAL A 122 8.93 -6.08 24.01
N ASN A 123 8.42 -5.00 24.59
CA ASN A 123 8.22 -3.76 23.85
C ASN A 123 9.57 -3.13 23.53
N VAL A 124 9.77 -2.78 22.26
CA VAL A 124 10.96 -2.10 21.78
C VAL A 124 10.94 -0.62 22.19
N ASN A 125 12.02 -0.13 22.76
CA ASN A 125 12.28 1.29 22.94
C ASN A 125 12.86 1.89 21.66
N THR A 126 12.01 2.46 20.81
CA THR A 126 12.41 3.04 19.53
C THR A 126 13.33 4.27 19.63
N ILE A 127 13.62 4.79 20.83
CA ILE A 127 14.60 5.86 21.04
C ILE A 127 16.00 5.25 21.21
N THR A 128 16.14 4.29 22.12
CA THR A 128 17.45 3.73 22.49
C THR A 128 17.86 2.50 21.68
N GLU A 129 16.90 1.79 21.08
CA GLU A 129 17.13 0.51 20.38
C GLU A 129 16.97 0.62 18.86
N ALA A 130 16.81 1.83 18.32
CA ALA A 130 16.49 2.06 16.91
C ALA A 130 17.51 1.45 15.94
N ASP A 131 18.80 1.56 16.23
CA ASP A 131 19.86 1.01 15.39
C ASP A 131 19.89 -0.52 15.40
N ALA A 132 19.61 -1.14 16.56
CA ALA A 132 19.53 -2.58 16.70
C ALA A 132 18.35 -3.14 15.90
N VAL A 133 17.19 -2.48 15.97
CA VAL A 133 16.03 -2.81 15.12
C VAL A 133 16.39 -2.68 13.64
N ALA A 134 17.00 -1.56 13.25
CA ALA A 134 17.34 -1.32 11.86
C ALA A 134 18.28 -2.41 11.34
N GLN A 135 19.29 -2.81 12.14
CA GLN A 135 20.18 -3.91 11.80
C GLN A 135 19.42 -5.24 11.65
N MET A 136 18.59 -5.60 12.63
CA MET A 136 17.80 -6.84 12.57
C MET A 136 16.93 -6.90 11.30
N ILE A 137 16.31 -5.79 10.89
CA ILE A 137 15.52 -5.75 9.66
C ILE A 137 16.44 -5.89 8.43
N ARG A 138 17.60 -5.23 8.39
CA ARG A 138 18.56 -5.39 7.28
C ARG A 138 19.04 -6.83 7.14
N ASP A 139 19.24 -7.54 8.24
CA ASP A 139 19.65 -8.95 8.24
C ASP A 139 18.58 -9.88 7.62
N CYS A 140 17.32 -9.42 7.58
CA CYS A 140 16.19 -10.15 6.99
C CYS A 140 15.92 -9.79 5.52
N TYR A 141 16.49 -8.69 4.99
CA TYR A 141 16.17 -8.19 3.66
C TYR A 141 17.39 -7.56 2.97
N ASP A 142 17.81 -8.15 1.85
CA ASP A 142 19.05 -7.79 1.15
C ASP A 142 19.09 -6.35 0.60
N ASP A 143 17.93 -5.79 0.21
CA ASP A 143 17.83 -4.50 -0.51
C ASP A 143 17.34 -3.34 0.37
N LEU A 144 17.23 -3.52 1.70
CA LEU A 144 16.70 -2.50 2.60
C LEU A 144 17.82 -1.66 3.22
N ASN A 145 17.98 -0.43 2.75
CA ASN A 145 18.88 0.55 3.37
C ASN A 145 18.19 1.31 4.52
N LEU A 146 17.96 0.62 5.64
CA LEU A 146 17.37 1.19 6.85
C LEU A 146 18.41 1.75 7.79
N SER A 147 18.07 2.80 8.55
CA SER A 147 18.88 3.38 9.62
C SER A 147 18.08 3.49 10.92
N GLY A 148 18.72 3.69 12.07
CA GLY A 148 18.01 4.00 13.31
C GLY A 148 17.16 5.27 13.21
N GLU A 149 17.62 6.28 12.46
CA GLU A 149 16.82 7.47 12.14
C GLU A 149 15.52 7.12 11.40
N SER A 150 15.58 6.16 10.47
CA SER A 150 14.39 5.68 9.75
C SER A 150 13.38 5.04 10.71
N VAL A 151 13.86 4.23 11.66
CA VAL A 151 13.04 3.59 12.71
C VAL A 151 12.43 4.63 13.65
N GLN A 152 13.21 5.60 14.11
CA GLN A 152 12.73 6.71 14.95
C GLN A 152 11.65 7.52 14.23
N LYS A 153 11.86 7.83 12.95
CA LYS A 153 10.88 8.53 12.12
C LYS A 153 9.57 7.76 11.99
N TRP A 154 9.62 6.44 11.84
CA TRP A 154 8.40 5.62 11.81
C TRP A 154 7.58 5.75 13.09
N ALA A 155 8.23 5.80 14.24
CA ALA A 155 7.58 5.96 15.54
C ALA A 155 6.83 7.30 15.70
N THR A 156 7.04 8.25 14.78
CA THR A 156 6.32 9.55 14.75
C THR A 156 5.08 9.54 13.88
N TYR A 157 4.86 8.50 13.07
CA TYR A 157 3.70 8.46 12.18
C TYR A 157 2.42 8.14 12.95
N PRO A 158 1.28 8.79 12.67
CA PRO A 158 0.01 8.53 13.38
C PRO A 158 -0.52 7.10 13.24
N VAL A 159 -0.02 6.35 12.25
CA VAL A 159 -0.36 4.95 11.99
C VAL A 159 0.55 3.97 12.71
N PHE A 160 1.57 4.47 13.41
CA PHE A 160 2.47 3.65 14.20
C PHE A 160 1.79 3.28 15.52
N ASP A 161 1.67 1.99 15.74
CA ASP A 161 1.19 1.43 16.99
C ASP A 161 2.33 0.66 17.66
N ARG A 162 2.70 1.11 18.86
CA ARG A 162 3.79 0.51 19.67
C ARG A 162 3.46 -0.92 20.04
N ASP A 163 2.19 -1.25 20.24
CA ASP A 163 1.73 -2.57 20.64
C ASP A 163 1.68 -3.54 19.45
N SER A 164 1.88 -3.03 18.23
CA SER A 164 1.92 -3.80 16.98
C SER A 164 3.33 -4.18 16.53
N TRP A 165 4.39 -3.74 17.23
CA TRP A 165 5.77 -4.13 16.96
C TRP A 165 6.14 -5.40 17.74
N ILE A 166 6.53 -6.44 17.01
CA ILE A 166 6.98 -7.74 17.53
C ILE A 166 8.49 -7.84 17.36
#